data_AF-A0AAN4Q3S0-F1
#
_entry.id   AF-A0AAN4Q3S0-F1
#
_cell.length_a   1.000
_cell.length_b   1.000
_cell.length_c   1.000
_cell.angle_alpha   90.00
_cell.angle_beta   90.00
_cell.angle_gamma   90.00
#
_symmetry.space_group_name_H-M   'P 1'
#
loop_
_entity.id
_entity.type
_entity.pdbx_description
1 polymer ?
#
loop_
_entity_poly.entity_id
_entity_poly.type
_entity_poly.pdbx_seq_one_letter_code
_entity_poly.pdbx_strand_id
1 'polypeptide(L)' 'MKNADIASHLVVMAGAVSPSHTPRRLEELRGSIGVLFITKRPRPARPRAVKMSKTRYPVNRKAAPLK' A
#
# COMPACT_ATOMS: atom_id res chain seq x y z
N MET A 1 -11.75 -0.38 -8.65
CA MET A 1 -11.40 -0.91 -9.98
C MET A 1 -9.88 -1.15 -10.13
N LYS A 2 -9.19 -1.84 -9.20
CA LYS A 2 -7.72 -2.07 -9.27
C LYS A 2 -7.33 -3.43 -9.88
N ASN A 3 -8.29 -4.29 -10.19
CA ASN A 3 -8.04 -5.66 -10.67
C ASN A 3 -8.00 -5.77 -12.20
N ALA A 4 -8.37 -4.71 -12.93
CA ALA A 4 -8.45 -4.72 -14.39
C ALA A 4 -7.07 -4.79 -15.06
N ASP A 5 -6.03 -4.21 -14.45
CA ASP A 5 -4.68 -4.18 -15.01
C ASP A 5 -4.01 -5.56 -15.01
N ILE A 6 -4.19 -6.38 -13.98
CA ILE A 6 -3.46 -7.67 -13.91
C ILE A 6 -3.99 -8.66 -14.96
N ALA A 7 -5.32 -8.69 -15.14
CA ALA A 7 -5.96 -9.54 -16.14
C ALA A 7 -5.54 -9.18 -17.57
N SER A 8 -5.44 -7.88 -17.89
CA SER A 8 -5.02 -7.43 -19.22
C SER A 8 -3.56 -7.81 -19.53
N HIS A 9 -2.64 -7.66 -18.57
CA HIS A 9 -1.24 -8.04 -18.75
C HIS A 9 -1.07 -9.57 -18.92
N LEU A 10 -1.84 -10.38 -18.19
CA LEU A 10 -1.83 -11.85 -18.34
C LEU A 10 -2.31 -12.30 -19.73
N VAL A 11 -3.38 -11.70 -20.25
CA VAL A 11 -3.89 -11.97 -21.61
C VAL A 11 -2.84 -11.59 -22.67
N VAL A 12 -2.19 -10.43 -22.52
CA VAL A 12 -1.13 -9.97 -23.44
C VAL A 12 0.11 -10.88 -23.41
N MET A 13 0.41 -11.51 -22.27
CA MET A 13 1.48 -12.50 -22.16
C MET A 13 1.10 -13.87 -22.74
N ALA A 14 -0.14 -14.31 -22.55
CA ALA A 14 -0.62 -15.59 -23.08
C ALA A 14 -0.57 -15.65 -24.63
N GLY A 15 -0.69 -14.50 -25.30
CA GLY A 15 -0.60 -14.38 -26.77
C GLY A 15 0.76 -13.89 -27.30
N ALA A 16 1.83 -13.88 -26.49
CA ALA A 16 3.10 -13.27 -26.90
C ALA A 16 3.91 -14.17 -27.85
N VAL A 17 4.08 -13.73 -29.11
CA VAL A 17 4.85 -14.44 -30.15
C VAL A 17 6.27 -13.85 -30.37
N SER A 18 6.48 -12.58 -29.98
CA SER A 18 7.73 -11.83 -30.24
C SER A 18 8.63 -11.71 -29.00
N PRO A 19 9.84 -12.29 -28.99
CA PRO A 19 10.78 -12.24 -27.86
C PRO A 19 11.22 -10.81 -27.46
N SER A 20 11.29 -9.88 -28.41
CA SER A 20 11.88 -8.54 -28.19
C SER A 20 11.08 -7.66 -27.22
N HIS A 21 9.78 -7.89 -27.10
CA HIS A 21 8.88 -7.12 -26.23
C HIS A 21 8.59 -7.81 -24.89
N THR A 22 9.01 -9.07 -24.75
CA THR A 22 8.81 -9.87 -23.54
C THR A 22 9.43 -9.25 -22.28
N PRO A 23 10.65 -8.68 -22.31
CA PRO A 23 11.26 -8.09 -21.11
C PRO A 23 10.43 -6.94 -20.52
N ARG A 24 9.95 -6.02 -21.36
CA ARG A 24 9.13 -4.88 -20.93
C ARG A 24 7.79 -5.33 -20.33
N ARG A 25 7.12 -6.30 -20.97
CA ARG A 25 5.85 -6.85 -20.45
C ARG A 25 6.04 -7.59 -19.13
N LEU A 26 7.18 -8.27 -18.94
CA LEU A 26 7.53 -8.93 -17.68
C LEU A 26 7.74 -7.92 -16.55
N GLU A 27 8.37 -6.78 -16.83
CA GLU A 27 8.54 -5.69 -15.87
C GLU A 27 7.20 -5.10 -15.43
N GLU A 28 6.33 -4.76 -16.39
CA GLU A 28 4.98 -4.26 -16.14
C GLU A 28 4.14 -5.27 -15.34
N LEU A 29 4.19 -6.55 -15.71
CA LEU A 29 3.51 -7.63 -14.99
C LEU A 29 4.04 -7.78 -13.55
N ARG A 30 5.35 -7.76 -13.33
CA ARG A 30 5.96 -7.84 -11.99
C ARG A 30 5.52 -6.66 -11.11
N GLY A 31 5.44 -5.46 -11.66
CA GLY A 31 4.91 -4.28 -10.96
C GLY A 31 3.45 -4.48 -10.54
N SER A 32 2.61 -4.98 -11.47
CA SER A 32 1.19 -5.24 -11.20
C SER A 32 0.96 -6.33 -10.16
N ILE A 33 1.73 -7.43 -10.22
CA ILE A 33 1.69 -8.53 -9.25
C ILE A 33 2.21 -8.07 -7.88
N GLY A 34 3.22 -7.20 -7.84
CA GLY A 34 3.75 -6.62 -6.60
C GLY A 34 2.71 -5.90 -5.76
N VAL A 35 1.65 -5.38 -6.38
CA VAL A 35 0.51 -4.72 -5.70
C VAL A 35 -0.40 -5.74 -4.99
N LEU A 36 -0.49 -6.98 -5.48
CA LEU A 36 -1.25 -8.05 -4.83
C LEU A 36 -0.63 -8.45 -3.49
N PHE A 37 0.69 -8.30 -3.36
CA PHE A 37 1.38 -8.58 -2.12
C PHE A 37 1.28 -7.38 -1.17
N ILE A 38 0.63 -7.59 -0.04
CA ILE A 38 0.72 -6.65 1.08
C ILE A 38 2.18 -6.66 1.55
N THR A 39 2.94 -5.63 1.18
CA THR A 39 4.26 -5.41 1.76
C THR A 39 4.07 -5.20 3.26
N LYS A 40 4.49 -6.18 4.07
CA LYS A 40 4.43 -6.11 5.53
C LYS A 40 5.42 -5.04 5.98
N ARG A 41 4.97 -3.78 6.00
CA ARG A 41 5.76 -2.69 6.57
C ARG A 41 5.75 -2.86 8.09
N PRO A 42 6.90 -2.89 8.76
CA PRO A 42 6.95 -2.99 10.20
C PRO A 42 6.14 -1.84 10.80
N ARG A 43 5.28 -2.16 11.77
CA ARG A 43 4.55 -1.14 12.53
C ARG A 43 5.62 -0.25 13.20
N PRO A 44 5.56 1.08 13.05
CA PRO A 44 6.47 1.96 13.77
C PRO A 44 6.39 1.65 15.27
N ALA A 45 7.54 1.46 15.93
CA ALA A 45 7.59 1.15 17.36
C ALA A 45 6.98 2.25 18.24
N ARG A 46 6.92 3.48 17.71
CA ARG A 46 6.30 4.64 18.34
C ARG A 46 4.97 5.00 17.69
N PRO A 47 4.02 5.57 18.43
CA PRO A 47 2.82 6.17 17.86
C PRO A 47 3.20 7.15 16.74
N ARG A 48 2.49 7.09 15.60
CA ARG A 48 2.64 8.12 14.57
C ARG A 48 2.31 9.46 15.22
N ALA A 49 3.13 10.47 14.97
CA ALA A 49 2.83 11.82 15.42
C ALA A 49 1.52 12.27 14.76
N VAL A 50 0.41 12.23 15.51
CA VAL A 50 -0.87 12.73 15.05
C VAL A 50 -0.92 14.20 15.43
N LYS A 51 -1.23 15.07 14.45
CA LYS A 51 -1.51 16.47 14.73
C LYS A 51 -2.65 16.55 15.75
N MET A 52 -2.35 17.03 16.96
CA MET A 52 -3.38 17.28 17.96
C MET A 52 -4.32 18.33 17.39
N SER A 53 -5.63 18.05 17.37
CA SER A 53 -6.61 19.07 17.00
C SER A 53 -6.54 20.21 18.01
N LYS A 54 -6.74 21.45 17.55
CA LYS A 54 -6.77 22.64 18.41
C LYS A 54 -7.88 22.59 19.48
N THR A 55 -8.86 21.71 19.29
CA THR A 55 -9.98 21.43 20.19
C THR A 55 -9.68 20.39 21.26
N ARG A 56 -8.51 19.72 21.21
CA ARG A 56 -8.13 18.74 22.23
C ARG A 56 -7.60 19.51 23.43
N TYR A 57 -8.40 19.58 24.50
CA TYR A 57 -7.95 20.13 25.78
C TYR A 57 -6.68 19.41 26.25
N PRO A 58 -5.67 20.12 26.78
CA PRO A 58 -4.49 19.47 27.35
C PRO A 58 -4.93 18.56 28.50
N VAL A 59 -4.63 17.27 28.38
CA VAL A 59 -4.98 16.28 29.41
C VAL A 59 -4.14 16.54 30.64
N ASN A 60 -4.75 17.01 31.72
CA ASN A 60 -4.10 17.14 33.02
C ASN A 60 -3.94 15.75 33.66
N ARG A 61 -2.74 15.16 33.51
CA ARG A 61 -2.41 13.83 34.05
C ARG A 61 -2.27 13.78 35.58
N LYS A 62 -2.29 14.94 36.25
CA LYS A 62 -2.25 15.05 37.71
C LYS A 62 -3.61 15.35 38.32
N ALA A 63 -4.67 15.45 37.52
CA ALA A 63 -6.01 15.66 38.04
C ALA A 63 -6.47 14.43 38.84
N ALA A 64 -7.10 14.66 39.98
CA ALA A 64 -7.79 13.61 40.70
C ALA A 64 -8.94 13.06 39.82
N PRO A 65 -9.27 11.75 39.93
CA PRO A 65 -10.42 11.19 39.23
C PRO A 65 -11.68 12.00 39.55
N LEU A 66 -12.44 12.35 38.52
CA LEU A 66 -13.76 12.94 38.72
C LEU A 66 -14.65 11.87 39.37
N LYS A 67 -15.36 12.26 40.43
CA LYS A 67 -16.34 11.40 41.11
C LYS A 67 -17.57 11.20 40.23
#